data_AF-A0A962B5Y1-F1
#
_entry.id   AF-A0A962B5Y1-F1
#
_cell.length_a   1.000
_cell.length_b   1.000
_cell.length_c   1.000
_cell.angle_alpha   90.00
_cell.angle_beta   90.00
_cell.angle_gamma   90.00
#
_symmetry.space_group_name_H-M   'P 1'
#
loop_
_entity.id
_entity.type
_entity.pdbx_description
1 polymer ?
#
loop_
_entity_poly.entity_id
_entity_poly.type
_entity_poly.pdbx_seq_one_letter_code
_entity_poly.pdbx_strand_id
1 'polypeptide(L)'
;MLLLFAATHFLNLALGLWSVQAMESVQVWRTAMTRSWLGSAVLGSALLIHVALALIKLSQRSTLKMPPWEAVQILSGLAIPFLLFPHIVNTRVAWTLFGVSDTYSYELVRLWPVKAPDQTVLLLLVWLHGLVGLHYWLRLSLTYRRLAPLLLILATAIPVAALAGFMVAARSMAPVIADPAAFQ
;
A
#
# COMPACT_ATOMS: atom_id res chain seq x y z
N MET A 1 -9.63 4.89 7.11
CA MET A 1 -8.23 5.15 7.52
C MET A 1 -7.22 4.31 6.72
N LEU A 2 -7.36 2.98 6.66
CA LEU A 2 -6.42 2.12 5.90
C LEU A 2 -6.33 2.45 4.40
N LEU A 3 -7.47 2.64 3.72
CA LEU A 3 -7.47 3.04 2.30
C LEU A 3 -6.84 4.42 2.08
N LEU A 4 -7.02 5.36 3.01
CA LEU A 4 -6.39 6.68 2.93
C LEU A 4 -4.86 6.57 3.11
N PHE A 5 -4.41 5.76 4.07
CA PHE A 5 -3.00 5.44 4.24
C PHE A 5 -2.40 4.85 2.94
N ALA A 6 -3.07 3.86 2.34
CA ALA A 6 -2.66 3.29 1.06
C ALA A 6 -2.66 4.33 -0.06
N ALA A 7 -3.70 5.14 -0.20
CA ALA A 7 -3.78 6.18 -1.24
C ALA A 7 -2.62 7.18 -1.13
N THR A 8 -2.32 7.68 0.06
CA THR A 8 -1.16 8.58 0.24
C THR A 8 0.17 7.89 -0.05
N HIS A 9 0.30 6.59 0.22
CA HIS A 9 1.49 5.82 -0.16
C HIS A 9 1.65 5.72 -1.68
N PHE A 10 0.55 5.49 -2.40
CA PHE A 10 0.55 5.42 -3.87
C PHE A 10 0.88 6.75 -4.50
N LEU A 11 0.27 7.84 -3.99
CA LEU A 11 0.59 9.19 -4.44
C LEU A 11 2.07 9.51 -4.21
N ASN A 12 2.64 9.07 -3.09
CA ASN A 12 4.07 9.24 -2.84
C ASN A 12 4.95 8.44 -3.82
N LEU A 13 4.53 7.21 -4.19
CA LEU A 13 5.20 6.44 -5.22
C LEU A 13 5.12 7.10 -6.60
N ALA A 14 3.98 7.72 -6.92
CA ALA A 14 3.78 8.45 -8.17
C ALA A 14 4.74 9.65 -8.31
N LEU A 15 5.20 10.24 -7.20
CA LEU A 15 6.24 11.29 -7.23
C LEU A 15 7.57 10.81 -7.82
N GLY A 16 7.79 9.49 -7.87
CA GLY A 16 8.94 8.89 -8.55
C GLY A 16 8.98 9.17 -10.06
N LEU A 17 7.87 9.62 -10.66
CA LEU A 17 7.86 10.13 -12.03
C LEU A 17 8.66 11.45 -12.19
N TRP A 18 8.81 12.21 -11.11
CA TRP A 18 9.59 13.44 -11.10
C TRP A 18 11.01 13.20 -10.58
N SER A 19 11.14 12.67 -9.36
CA SER A 19 12.44 12.37 -8.77
C SER A 19 12.32 11.56 -7.48
N VAL A 20 13.40 10.85 -7.12
CA VAL A 20 13.50 10.15 -5.82
C VAL A 20 13.45 11.17 -4.66
N GLN A 21 14.06 12.34 -4.83
CA GLN A 21 14.06 13.41 -3.84
C GLN A 21 12.65 13.94 -3.55
N ALA A 22 11.77 14.00 -4.56
CA ALA A 22 10.37 14.38 -4.36
C ALA A 22 9.64 13.34 -3.50
N MET A 23 9.87 12.05 -3.75
CA MET A 23 9.32 10.96 -2.93
C MET A 23 9.77 11.07 -1.48
N GLU A 24 11.06 11.35 -1.25
CA GLU A 24 11.65 11.49 0.09
C GLU A 24 11.14 12.73 0.82
N SER A 25 11.03 13.86 0.13
CA SER A 25 10.53 15.13 0.71
C SER A 25 9.11 14.97 1.26
N VAL A 26 8.23 14.31 0.49
CA VAL A 26 6.85 14.05 0.94
C VAL A 26 6.79 12.90 1.95
N GLN A 27 7.72 11.93 1.88
CA GLN A 27 7.83 10.85 2.84
C GLN A 27 8.05 11.37 4.26
N VAL A 28 8.85 12.42 4.47
CA VAL A 28 9.08 13.04 5.79
C VAL A 28 7.76 13.42 6.45
N TRP A 29 6.85 14.07 5.71
CA TRP A 29 5.54 14.45 6.22
C TRP A 29 4.64 13.25 6.46
N ARG A 30 4.65 12.28 5.53
CA ARG A 30 3.88 11.04 5.69
C ARG A 30 4.31 10.27 6.92
N THR A 31 5.60 10.14 7.16
CA THR A 31 6.12 9.42 8.33
C THR A 31 5.91 10.23 9.60
N ALA A 32 6.12 11.55 9.60
CA ALA A 32 5.81 12.40 10.75
C ALA A 32 4.36 12.19 11.23
N MET A 33 3.40 12.12 10.29
CA MET A 33 2.00 11.85 10.63
C MET A 33 1.78 10.38 11.03
N THR A 34 2.11 9.43 10.16
CA THR A 34 1.74 8.00 10.32
C THR A 34 2.55 7.28 11.39
N ARG A 35 3.75 7.79 11.71
CA ARG A 35 4.67 7.22 12.71
C ARG A 35 4.66 7.96 14.04
N SER A 36 3.95 9.08 14.16
CA SER A 36 3.64 9.66 15.46
C SER A 36 2.95 8.64 16.36
N TRP A 37 2.96 8.87 17.67
CA TRP A 37 2.27 7.98 18.63
C TRP A 37 0.77 7.86 18.28
N LEU A 38 0.12 8.98 17.94
CA LEU A 38 -1.29 9.03 17.62
C LEU A 38 -1.57 8.36 16.27
N GLY A 39 -0.79 8.68 15.23
CA GLY A 39 -0.91 8.06 13.92
C GLY A 39 -0.74 6.55 13.98
N SER A 40 0.26 6.08 14.74
CA SER A 40 0.52 4.66 14.97
C SER A 40 -0.66 3.98 15.68
N ALA A 41 -1.18 4.60 16.75
CA ALA A 41 -2.33 4.08 17.50
C ALA A 41 -3.58 3.97 16.62
N VAL A 42 -3.89 5.02 15.84
CA VAL A 42 -5.05 5.06 14.95
C VAL A 42 -4.93 4.02 13.83
N LEU A 43 -3.77 3.94 13.16
CA LEU A 43 -3.57 2.98 12.07
C LEU A 43 -3.53 1.54 12.57
N GLY A 44 -2.83 1.29 13.69
CA GLY A 44 -2.76 -0.03 14.31
C GLY A 44 -4.14 -0.52 14.76
N SER A 45 -4.90 0.33 15.45
CA SER A 45 -6.26 -0.01 15.89
C SER A 45 -7.19 -0.23 14.70
N ALA A 46 -7.11 0.62 13.67
CA ALA A 46 -7.91 0.45 12.45
C ALA A 46 -7.59 -0.87 11.74
N LEU A 47 -6.32 -1.28 11.69
CA LEU A 47 -5.90 -2.55 11.09
C LEU A 47 -6.43 -3.74 11.91
N LEU A 48 -6.22 -3.72 13.23
CA LEU A 48 -6.68 -4.80 14.12
C LEU A 48 -8.20 -4.96 14.07
N ILE A 49 -8.94 -3.86 14.18
CA ILE A 49 -10.40 -3.87 14.11
C ILE A 49 -10.86 -4.36 12.74
N HIS A 50 -10.23 -3.90 11.65
CA HIS A 50 -10.58 -4.36 10.30
C HIS A 50 -10.41 -5.87 10.15
N VAL A 51 -9.27 -6.41 10.57
CA VAL A 51 -8.99 -7.85 10.52
C VAL A 51 -9.95 -8.63 11.42
N ALA A 52 -10.17 -8.18 12.65
CA ALA A 52 -11.08 -8.85 13.59
C ALA A 52 -12.50 -8.92 13.02
N LEU A 53 -13.05 -7.82 12.52
CA LEU A 53 -14.38 -7.79 11.91
C LEU A 53 -14.47 -8.66 10.66
N ALA A 54 -13.42 -8.69 9.82
CA ALA A 54 -13.37 -9.55 8.65
C ALA A 54 -13.39 -11.04 9.03
N LEU A 55 -12.61 -11.44 10.03
CA LEU A 55 -12.55 -12.82 10.53
C LEU A 55 -13.84 -13.23 11.23
N ILE A 56 -14.43 -12.36 12.05
CA ILE A 56 -15.74 -12.61 12.68
C ILE A 56 -16.80 -12.85 11.59
N LYS A 57 -16.88 -11.95 10.59
CA LYS A 57 -17.81 -12.11 9.46
C LYS A 57 -17.57 -13.43 8.71
N LEU A 58 -16.32 -13.82 8.49
CA LEU A 58 -15.98 -15.08 7.82
C LEU A 58 -16.38 -16.30 8.66
N SER A 59 -16.13 -16.27 9.97
CA SER A 59 -16.44 -17.37 10.91
C SER A 59 -17.93 -17.62 11.07
N GLN A 60 -18.76 -16.60 10.89
CA GLN A 60 -20.22 -16.70 11.01
C GLN A 60 -20.89 -17.31 9.77
N ARG A 61 -20.12 -17.65 8.72
CA ARG A 61 -20.67 -18.26 7.52
C ARG A 61 -20.92 -19.75 7.72
N SER A 62 -22.12 -20.20 7.38
CA SER A 62 -22.49 -21.62 7.37
C SER A 62 -22.16 -22.36 6.07
N THR A 63 -21.79 -21.63 5.00
CA THR A 63 -21.44 -22.22 3.70
C THR A 63 -20.35 -21.42 2.98
N LEU A 64 -19.53 -22.13 2.19
CA LEU A 64 -18.54 -21.54 1.29
C LEU A 64 -19.10 -21.20 -0.09
N LYS A 65 -20.39 -21.49 -0.35
CA LYS A 65 -21.05 -21.01 -1.57
C LYS A 65 -21.24 -19.49 -1.47
N MET A 66 -20.60 -18.75 -2.37
CA MET A 66 -20.60 -17.29 -2.36
C MET A 66 -20.51 -16.73 -3.78
N PRO A 67 -21.02 -15.51 -4.03
CA PRO A 67 -20.82 -14.86 -5.32
C PRO A 67 -19.32 -14.61 -5.56
N PRO A 68 -18.85 -14.64 -6.83
CA PRO A 68 -17.41 -14.54 -7.14
C PRO A 68 -16.71 -13.31 -6.55
N TRP A 69 -17.38 -12.16 -6.50
CA TRP A 69 -16.81 -10.93 -5.94
C TRP A 69 -16.48 -11.08 -4.44
N GLU A 70 -17.31 -11.81 -3.69
CA GLU A 70 -17.10 -12.03 -2.26
C GLU A 70 -15.91 -12.97 -2.04
N ALA A 71 -15.77 -13.99 -2.89
CA ALA A 71 -14.59 -14.85 -2.90
C ALA A 71 -13.31 -14.05 -3.16
N VAL A 72 -13.30 -13.17 -4.17
CA VAL A 72 -12.15 -12.31 -4.47
C VAL A 72 -11.81 -11.39 -3.28
N GLN A 73 -12.81 -10.80 -2.61
CA GLN A 73 -12.56 -9.96 -1.44
C GLN A 73 -11.96 -10.74 -0.27
N ILE A 74 -12.44 -11.96 -0.02
CA ILE A 74 -11.92 -12.82 1.05
C ILE A 74 -10.50 -13.29 0.71
N LEU A 75 -10.29 -13.83 -0.49
CA LEU A 75 -8.99 -14.34 -0.92
C LEU A 75 -7.93 -13.24 -0.95
N SER A 76 -8.25 -12.07 -1.49
CA SER A 76 -7.34 -10.92 -1.43
C SER A 76 -7.05 -10.49 0.01
N GLY A 77 -8.06 -10.41 0.87
CA GLY A 77 -7.90 -10.08 2.28
C GLY A 77 -7.02 -11.05 3.05
N LEU A 78 -7.10 -12.35 2.74
CA LEU A 78 -6.26 -13.39 3.33
C LEU A 78 -4.85 -13.41 2.73
N ALA A 79 -4.68 -13.09 1.45
CA ALA A 79 -3.38 -13.04 0.78
C ALA A 79 -2.53 -11.84 1.23
N ILE A 80 -3.16 -10.68 1.47
CA ILE A 80 -2.47 -9.43 1.82
C ILE A 80 -1.51 -9.61 3.00
N PRO A 81 -1.89 -10.19 4.16
CA PRO A 81 -0.97 -10.38 5.29
C PRO A 81 0.33 -11.10 4.94
N PHE A 82 0.29 -12.13 4.09
CA PHE A 82 1.49 -12.90 3.73
C PHE A 82 2.49 -12.10 2.91
N LEU A 83 2.01 -11.18 2.07
CA LEU A 83 2.85 -10.28 1.27
C LEU A 83 3.22 -9.00 2.04
N LEU A 84 2.31 -8.49 2.85
CA LEU A 84 2.45 -7.23 3.58
C LEU A 84 3.36 -7.37 4.81
N PHE A 85 3.33 -8.52 5.50
CA PHE A 85 4.12 -8.70 6.71
C PHE A 85 5.62 -8.53 6.48
N PRO A 86 6.26 -9.18 5.48
CA PRO A 86 7.67 -8.92 5.15
C PRO A 86 7.94 -7.46 4.81
N HIS A 87 7.02 -6.79 4.11
CA HIS A 87 7.16 -5.36 3.78
C HIS A 87 7.17 -4.48 5.03
N ILE A 88 6.25 -4.71 5.98
CA ILE A 88 6.20 -3.98 7.27
C ILE A 88 7.45 -4.27 8.09
N VAL A 89 7.92 -5.52 8.12
CA VAL A 89 9.12 -5.90 8.86
C VAL A 89 10.35 -5.17 8.33
N ASN A 90 10.56 -5.20 7.02
CA ASN A 90 11.74 -4.59 6.39
C ASN A 90 11.74 -3.06 6.41
N THR A 91 10.59 -2.44 6.64
CA THR A 91 10.48 -0.98 6.74
C THR A 91 10.36 -0.54 8.20
N ARG A 92 9.16 -0.70 8.78
CA ARG A 92 8.82 -0.17 10.09
C ARG A 92 9.58 -0.87 11.22
N VAL A 93 9.63 -2.20 11.23
CA VAL A 93 10.24 -2.94 12.34
C VAL A 93 11.75 -2.79 12.30
N ALA A 94 12.36 -2.93 11.12
CA ALA A 94 13.78 -2.77 10.90
C ALA A 94 14.28 -1.38 11.33
N TRP A 95 13.55 -0.33 10.95
CA TRP A 95 13.85 1.03 11.39
C TRP A 95 13.71 1.21 12.91
N THR A 96 12.61 0.74 13.51
CA THR A 96 12.30 1.00 14.93
C THR A 96 13.24 0.23 15.88
N LEU A 97 13.59 -1.01 15.56
CA LEU A 97 14.36 -1.88 16.45
C LEU A 97 15.86 -1.89 16.14
N PHE A 98 16.22 -1.67 14.87
CA PHE A 98 17.61 -1.84 14.41
C PHE A 98 18.18 -0.58 13.73
N GLY A 99 17.41 0.51 13.62
CA GLY A 99 17.87 1.75 13.00
C GLY A 99 18.18 1.62 11.50
N VAL A 100 17.67 0.56 10.84
CA VAL A 100 17.90 0.32 9.41
C VAL A 100 17.24 1.41 8.58
N SER A 101 17.96 1.92 7.57
CA SER A 101 17.42 2.90 6.63
C SER A 101 16.20 2.35 5.91
N ASP A 102 15.15 3.15 5.82
CA ASP A 102 13.92 2.86 5.07
C ASP A 102 13.55 4.03 4.15
N THR A 103 14.58 4.77 3.72
CA THR A 103 14.50 5.81 2.70
C THR A 103 14.06 5.21 1.37
N TYR A 104 13.45 6.02 0.50
CA TYR A 104 13.07 5.54 -0.83
C TYR A 104 14.27 5.06 -1.63
N SER A 105 15.39 5.77 -1.58
CA SER A 105 16.63 5.35 -2.22
C SER A 105 17.04 3.93 -1.81
N TYR A 106 17.08 3.63 -0.50
CA TYR A 106 17.42 2.30 0.02
C TYR A 106 16.40 1.24 -0.38
N GLU A 107 15.10 1.53 -0.22
CA GLU A 107 14.02 0.61 -0.54
C GLU A 107 13.97 0.26 -2.03
N LEU A 108 14.13 1.26 -2.92
CA LEU A 108 14.14 1.07 -4.36
C LEU A 108 15.28 0.13 -4.78
N VAL A 109 16.48 0.32 -4.22
CA VAL A 109 17.64 -0.54 -4.50
C VAL A 109 17.44 -1.95 -3.94
N ARG A 110 16.91 -2.08 -2.72
CA ARG A 110 16.66 -3.39 -2.12
C ARG A 110 15.61 -4.19 -2.88
N LEU A 111 14.61 -3.51 -3.44
CA LEU A 111 13.48 -4.17 -4.10
C LEU A 111 13.73 -4.46 -5.58
N TRP A 112 14.48 -3.60 -6.27
CA TRP A 112 14.67 -3.71 -7.72
C TRP A 112 15.88 -4.55 -8.11
N PRO A 113 15.79 -5.44 -9.13
CA PRO A 113 14.59 -5.83 -9.87
C PRO A 113 13.86 -7.03 -9.24
N VAL A 114 14.51 -7.76 -8.33
CA VAL A 114 14.11 -9.12 -7.93
C VAL A 114 12.78 -9.15 -7.16
N LYS A 115 12.56 -8.19 -6.26
CA LYS A 115 11.33 -8.10 -5.44
C LYS A 115 10.30 -7.13 -6.00
N ALA A 116 10.59 -6.48 -7.12
CA ALA A 116 9.64 -5.58 -7.79
C ALA A 116 8.31 -6.27 -8.17
N PRO A 117 8.28 -7.53 -8.67
CA PRO A 117 7.02 -8.24 -8.95
C PRO A 117 6.19 -8.47 -7.68
N ASP A 118 6.81 -8.96 -6.60
CA ASP A 118 6.14 -9.23 -5.32
C ASP A 118 5.48 -7.95 -4.78
N GLN A 119 6.20 -6.83 -4.80
CA GLN A 119 5.69 -5.54 -4.32
C GLN A 119 4.62 -4.95 -5.24
N THR A 120 4.74 -5.14 -6.56
CA THR A 120 3.71 -4.73 -7.53
C THR A 120 2.40 -5.48 -7.28
N VAL A 121 2.47 -6.80 -7.04
CA VAL A 121 1.31 -7.64 -6.72
C VAL A 121 0.69 -7.20 -5.39
N LEU A 122 1.49 -7.03 -4.34
CA LEU A 122 1.01 -6.54 -3.05
C LEU A 122 0.27 -5.20 -3.19
N LEU A 123 0.87 -4.26 -3.93
CA LEU A 123 0.33 -2.92 -4.14
C LEU A 123 -1.05 -3.01 -4.82
N LEU A 124 -1.16 -3.73 -5.93
CA LEU A 124 -2.44 -3.92 -6.63
C LEU A 124 -3.47 -4.66 -5.77
N LEU A 125 -3.07 -5.68 -5.01
CA LEU A 125 -3.97 -6.40 -4.10
C LEU A 125 -4.56 -5.49 -3.03
N VAL A 126 -3.73 -4.70 -2.34
CA VAL A 126 -4.20 -3.76 -1.30
C VAL A 126 -5.15 -2.72 -1.88
N TRP A 127 -4.83 -2.19 -3.07
CA TRP A 127 -5.67 -1.18 -3.73
C TRP A 127 -7.03 -1.75 -4.13
N LEU A 128 -7.04 -2.87 -4.85
CA LEU A 128 -8.26 -3.52 -5.30
C LEU A 128 -9.12 -3.97 -4.11
N HIS A 129 -8.52 -4.60 -3.10
CA HIS A 129 -9.22 -4.99 -1.87
C HIS A 129 -9.90 -3.79 -1.20
N GLY A 130 -9.19 -2.67 -1.08
CA GLY A 130 -9.72 -1.44 -0.50
C GLY A 130 -10.85 -0.83 -1.34
N LEU A 131 -10.69 -0.76 -2.66
CA LEU A 131 -11.68 -0.18 -3.57
C LEU A 131 -12.95 -1.02 -3.67
N VAL A 132 -12.84 -2.34 -3.75
CA VAL A 132 -14.00 -3.24 -3.74
C VAL A 132 -14.73 -3.09 -2.41
N GLY A 133 -14.03 -3.12 -1.28
CA GLY A 133 -14.63 -2.87 0.04
C GLY A 133 -15.38 -1.53 0.11
N LEU A 134 -14.76 -0.45 -0.38
CA LEU A 134 -15.37 0.88 -0.41
C LEU A 134 -16.61 0.93 -1.32
N HIS A 135 -16.51 0.38 -2.54
CA HIS A 135 -17.62 0.33 -3.48
C HIS A 135 -18.82 -0.39 -2.86
N TYR A 136 -18.60 -1.58 -2.29
CA TYR A 136 -19.67 -2.35 -1.69
C TYR A 136 -20.28 -1.65 -0.46
N TRP A 137 -19.48 -0.92 0.31
CA TRP A 137 -20.01 -0.12 1.42
C TRP A 137 -20.88 1.05 0.95
N LEU A 138 -20.49 1.75 -0.12
CA LEU A 138 -21.13 2.99 -0.53
C LEU A 138 -22.08 2.88 -1.72
N ARG A 139 -22.23 1.71 -2.37
CA ARG A 139 -23.03 1.54 -3.62
C ARG A 139 -24.50 1.97 -3.54
N LEU A 140 -25.06 2.04 -2.34
CA LEU A 140 -26.45 2.47 -2.11
C LEU A 140 -26.56 4.00 -1.88
N SER A 141 -25.44 4.69 -1.65
CA SER A 141 -25.41 6.15 -1.48
C SER A 141 -25.60 6.87 -2.82
N LEU A 142 -26.53 7.84 -2.83
CA LEU A 142 -26.77 8.70 -4.00
C LEU A 142 -25.56 9.55 -4.36
N THR A 143 -24.87 10.10 -3.35
CA THR A 143 -23.64 10.89 -3.56
C THR A 143 -22.54 10.04 -4.18
N TYR A 144 -22.38 8.80 -3.70
CA TYR A 144 -21.40 7.88 -4.28
C TYR A 144 -21.71 7.57 -5.74
N ARG A 145 -22.97 7.28 -6.08
CA ARG A 145 -23.38 7.03 -7.48
C ARG A 145 -23.10 8.21 -8.40
N ARG A 146 -23.32 9.44 -7.93
CA ARG A 146 -23.00 10.67 -8.68
C ARG A 146 -21.50 10.85 -8.91
N LEU A 147 -20.68 10.56 -7.90
CA LEU A 147 -19.23 10.70 -7.95
C LEU A 147 -18.50 9.49 -8.55
N ALA A 148 -19.20 8.35 -8.73
CA ALA A 148 -18.61 7.09 -9.16
C ALA A 148 -17.76 7.20 -10.45
N PRO A 149 -18.16 7.94 -11.50
CA PRO A 149 -17.31 8.10 -12.69
C PRO A 149 -15.96 8.76 -12.39
N LEU A 150 -15.96 9.84 -11.58
CA LEU A 150 -14.72 10.51 -11.18
C LEU A 150 -13.86 9.61 -10.28
N LEU A 151 -14.49 8.94 -9.32
CA LEU A 151 -13.80 8.01 -8.43
C LEU A 151 -13.19 6.83 -9.21
N LEU A 152 -13.81 6.39 -10.31
CA LEU A 152 -13.27 5.35 -11.17
C LEU A 152 -12.02 5.83 -11.92
N ILE A 153 -12.00 7.07 -12.42
CA ILE A 153 -10.81 7.67 -13.03
C ILE A 153 -9.66 7.70 -12.01
N LEU A 154 -9.92 8.15 -10.79
CA LEU A 154 -8.89 8.17 -9.74
C LEU A 154 -8.46 6.76 -9.34
N ALA A 155 -9.40 5.81 -9.26
CA ALA A 155 -9.15 4.42 -8.93
C ALA A 155 -8.20 3.74 -9.93
N THR A 156 -8.18 4.16 -11.19
CA THR A 156 -7.28 3.63 -12.22
C THR A 156 -6.01 4.47 -12.38
N ALA A 157 -6.10 5.80 -12.36
CA ALA A 157 -4.97 6.69 -12.56
C ALA A 157 -3.92 6.59 -11.44
N ILE A 158 -4.37 6.51 -10.18
CA ILE A 158 -3.46 6.46 -9.01
C ILE A 158 -2.53 5.24 -9.04
N PRO A 159 -3.01 3.98 -9.18
CA PRO A 159 -2.11 2.83 -9.24
C PRO A 159 -1.21 2.84 -10.49
N VAL A 160 -1.71 3.32 -11.63
CA VAL A 160 -0.88 3.44 -12.85
C VAL A 160 0.27 4.41 -12.64
N ALA A 161 -0.01 5.60 -12.10
CA ALA A 161 1.02 6.59 -11.80
C ALA A 161 2.01 6.10 -10.73
N ALA A 162 1.52 5.40 -9.70
CA ALA A 162 2.35 4.83 -8.64
C ALA A 162 3.32 3.76 -9.18
N LEU A 163 2.84 2.83 -10.02
CA LEU A 163 3.67 1.79 -10.61
C LEU A 163 4.69 2.36 -11.60
N ALA A 164 4.27 3.33 -12.41
CA ALA A 164 5.18 4.03 -13.31
C ALA A 164 6.26 4.79 -12.53
N GLY A 165 5.88 5.52 -11.48
CA GLY A 165 6.81 6.23 -10.60
C GLY A 165 7.79 5.30 -9.89
N PHE A 166 7.31 4.16 -9.37
CA PHE A 166 8.17 3.13 -8.80
C PHE A 166 9.20 2.60 -9.81
N MET A 167 8.77 2.25 -11.03
CA MET A 167 9.67 1.73 -12.07
C MET A 167 10.69 2.77 -12.54
N VAL A 168 10.26 4.01 -12.77
CA VAL A 168 11.15 5.12 -13.19
C VAL A 168 12.19 5.40 -12.10
N ALA A 169 11.75 5.57 -10.86
CA ALA A 169 12.62 5.83 -9.72
C ALA A 169 13.61 4.68 -9.49
N ALA A 170 13.15 3.42 -9.49
CA ALA A 170 14.02 2.26 -9.30
C ALA A 170 15.10 2.13 -10.37
N ARG A 171 14.75 2.39 -11.64
CA ARG A 171 15.72 2.38 -12.75
C ARG A 171 16.72 3.53 -12.65
N SER A 172 16.29 4.70 -12.17
CA SER A 172 17.21 5.83 -11.95
C SER A 172 18.28 5.54 -10.89
N MET A 173 17.99 4.60 -9.97
CA MET A 173 18.92 4.14 -8.95
C MET A 173 19.88 3.04 -9.43
N ALA A 174 19.78 2.56 -10.68
CA ALA A 174 20.67 1.52 -11.21
C ALA A 174 22.18 1.80 -11.03
N PRO A 175 22.69 3.05 -11.16
CA PRO A 175 24.09 3.34 -10.88
C PRO A 175 24.48 3.10 -9.42
N VAL A 176 23.57 3.40 -8.49
CA VAL A 176 23.76 3.17 -7.04
C VAL A 176 23.67 1.68 -6.70
N ILE A 177 22.85 0.91 -7.40
CA ILE A 177 22.78 -0.56 -7.28
C ILE A 177 24.12 -1.22 -7.67
N ALA A 178 24.84 -0.61 -8.61
CA ALA A 178 26.11 -1.13 -9.13
C ALA A 178 27.33 -0.81 -8.25
N ASP A 179 27.23 0.12 -7.30
CA ASP A 179 28.31 0.53 -6.42
C ASP A 179 27.92 0.48 -4.92
N PRO A 180 28.35 -0.56 -4.18
CA PRO A 180 28.09 -0.68 -2.74
C PRO A 180 28.62 0.47 -1.88
N ALA A 181 29.58 1.28 -2.38
CA ALA A 181 30.11 2.44 -1.68
C ALA A 181 29.12 3.61 -1.62
N ALA A 182 28.07 3.61 -2.45
CA ALA A 182 27.06 4.67 -2.50
C ALA A 182 26.10 4.72 -1.29
N PHE A 183 26.27 3.82 -0.32
CA PHE A 183 25.47 3.74 0.92
C PHE A 183 26.27 4.01 2.21
N GLN A 184 27.55 4.39 2.10
CA GLN A 184 28.37 4.87 3.23
C GLN A 184 28.26 6.39 3.38
#